data_AF-U1QWK5-F1
#
_entry.id   AF-U1QWK5-F1
#
_cell.length_a   1.000
_cell.length_b   1.000
_cell.length_c   1.000
_cell.angle_alpha   90.00
_cell.angle_beta   90.00
_cell.angle_gamma   90.00
#
_symmetry.space_group_name_H-M   'P 1'
#
loop_
_entity.id
_entity.type
_entity.pdbx_description
1 polymer ?
#
loop_
_entity_poly.entity_id
_entity_poly.type
_entity_poly.pdbx_seq_one_letter_code
_entity_poly.pdbx_strand_id
1 'polypeptide(L)'
;MNSFVTGVVRALAEFISTLSSSSADPSTTDATATRQENAPRPRPTTTAPTHTHKPSDRSRPQGSPQHQDPATSKRPRTSIREASIADALAHASYQPIMDGDADPGEVVWTWVPYQEDASVGKDRPAVVIGAQGEGVYLLQLTSKDHSRDAAEEAAAGRYWFDIGSGAWDPKGRPSEVRLDRALWVKATDVRREGSILPEVTWQRIVDALEEHQRTHGG
;
A
#
# COMPACT_ATOMS: atom_id res chain seq x y z
N MET A 1 7.74 41.14 30.88
CA MET A 1 9.02 40.65 31.43
C MET A 1 9.43 39.38 30.69
N ASN A 2 10.61 39.45 30.08
CA ASN A 2 11.57 38.39 29.77
C ASN A 2 11.56 37.28 30.86
N SER A 3 11.85 35.99 30.66
CA SER A 3 12.62 35.29 29.65
C SER A 3 12.82 33.81 30.10
N PHE A 4 13.26 32.95 29.16
CA PHE A 4 14.10 31.75 29.34
C PHE A 4 13.57 30.55 30.14
N VAL A 5 13.33 29.42 29.44
CA VAL A 5 14.13 28.19 29.65
C VAL A 5 14.45 27.55 28.30
N THR A 6 15.74 27.30 28.14
CA THR A 6 16.46 26.74 26.99
C THR A 6 16.97 25.34 27.36
N GLY A 7 17.05 24.43 26.39
CA GLY A 7 17.86 23.20 26.44
C GLY A 7 17.12 21.99 27.00
N VAL A 8 17.30 20.77 26.49
CA VAL A 8 18.58 20.14 26.14
C VAL A 8 18.41 19.20 24.94
N VAL A 9 19.18 19.46 23.89
CA VAL A 9 19.56 18.48 22.87
C VAL A 9 20.58 17.54 23.50
N ARG A 10 20.33 16.23 23.47
CA ARG A 10 21.36 15.21 23.66
C ARG A 10 21.34 14.25 22.49
N ALA A 11 22.29 14.46 21.60
CA ALA A 11 22.80 13.45 20.71
C ALA A 11 23.55 12.39 21.53
N LEU A 12 23.29 11.12 21.25
CA LEU A 12 24.23 10.04 21.52
C LEU A 12 24.37 9.24 20.23
N ALA A 13 25.49 9.49 19.58
CA ALA A 13 26.04 8.64 18.55
C ALA A 13 26.61 7.39 19.22
N GLU A 14 26.23 6.22 18.74
CA GLU A 14 27.03 5.01 18.95
C GLU A 14 27.34 4.40 17.59
N PHE A 15 28.62 4.49 17.27
CA PHE A 15 29.28 4.03 16.06
C PHE A 15 30.06 2.78 16.46
N ILE A 16 29.57 1.60 16.10
CA ILE A 16 30.37 0.37 16.17
C ILE A 16 30.67 -0.07 14.74
N SER A 17 31.93 0.14 14.39
CA SER A 17 32.60 -0.49 13.26
C SER A 17 32.56 -2.01 13.41
N THR A 18 32.24 -2.72 12.34
CA THR A 18 32.77 -4.07 12.12
C THR A 18 33.12 -4.22 10.65
N LEU A 19 34.40 -3.99 10.35
CA LEU A 19 35.07 -4.58 9.20
C LEU A 19 35.34 -6.04 9.55
N SER A 20 34.80 -6.97 8.77
CA SER A 20 35.43 -8.29 8.64
C SER A 20 35.38 -8.71 7.18
N SER A 21 36.58 -8.84 6.64
CA SER A 21 36.95 -9.38 5.35
C SER A 21 36.35 -10.77 5.11
N SER A 22 35.96 -11.08 3.87
CA SER A 22 36.38 -12.30 3.14
C SER A 22 35.85 -12.25 1.70
N SER A 23 36.73 -12.07 0.72
CA SER A 23 37.31 -13.14 -0.12
C SER A 23 36.33 -13.70 -1.15
N ALA A 24 36.42 -13.20 -2.37
CA ALA A 24 35.96 -13.89 -3.57
C ALA A 24 36.95 -15.01 -3.92
N ASP A 25 36.41 -16.18 -4.27
CA ASP A 25 36.83 -17.06 -5.39
C ASP A 25 36.25 -18.48 -5.18
N PRO A 26 35.60 -19.07 -6.19
CA PRO A 26 35.61 -20.52 -6.34
C PRO A 26 36.46 -20.92 -7.54
N SER A 27 37.57 -21.60 -7.24
CA SER A 27 38.42 -22.30 -8.21
C SER A 27 37.74 -23.55 -8.76
N THR A 28 37.97 -23.75 -10.05
CA THR A 28 37.71 -24.96 -10.85
C THR A 28 38.70 -26.10 -10.48
N THR A 29 38.34 -27.34 -10.88
CA THR A 29 39.18 -28.54 -11.12
C THR A 29 39.78 -29.25 -9.90
N ASP A 30 39.89 -30.57 -9.78
CA ASP A 30 39.60 -31.77 -10.61
C ASP A 30 39.81 -32.98 -9.66
N ALA A 31 39.05 -34.07 -9.79
CA ALA A 31 39.43 -35.39 -9.27
C ALA A 31 38.50 -36.51 -9.77
N THR A 32 39.15 -37.60 -10.15
CA THR A 32 38.79 -38.60 -11.14
C THR A 32 38.27 -39.93 -10.53
N ALA A 33 37.49 -40.66 -11.34
CA ALA A 33 37.24 -42.12 -11.39
C ALA A 33 36.58 -42.80 -10.17
N THR A 34 35.53 -43.63 -10.35
CA THR A 34 35.63 -44.96 -10.99
C THR A 34 34.25 -45.51 -11.44
N ARG A 35 34.10 -45.70 -12.75
CA ARG A 35 33.53 -46.85 -13.51
C ARG A 35 32.41 -47.71 -12.88
N GLN A 36 31.22 -47.73 -13.52
CA GLN A 36 30.62 -48.98 -14.01
C GLN A 36 29.62 -48.75 -15.17
N GLU A 37 29.50 -49.78 -15.99
CA GLU A 37 29.28 -49.82 -17.44
C GLU A 37 27.92 -50.49 -17.75
N ASN A 38 27.12 -49.95 -18.68
CA ASN A 38 26.38 -50.74 -19.69
C ASN A 38 25.59 -49.86 -20.70
N ALA A 39 25.65 -50.28 -21.97
CA ALA A 39 25.21 -49.62 -23.21
C ALA A 39 23.74 -49.99 -23.63
N PRO A 40 23.28 -49.84 -24.90
CA PRO A 40 22.87 -48.59 -25.58
C PRO A 40 21.47 -48.61 -26.29
N ARG A 41 20.83 -47.42 -26.45
CA ARG A 41 19.89 -46.93 -27.53
C ARG A 41 18.61 -47.75 -27.89
N PRO A 42 17.62 -47.26 -28.72
CA PRO A 42 17.44 -45.94 -29.38
C PRO A 42 16.03 -45.29 -29.25
N ARG A 43 15.94 -44.08 -29.82
CA ARG A 43 14.76 -43.25 -30.17
C ARG A 43 13.75 -43.98 -31.11
N PRO A 44 12.49 -43.50 -31.19
CA PRO A 44 11.96 -43.15 -32.51
C PRO A 44 11.32 -41.76 -32.59
N THR A 45 11.41 -41.22 -33.80
CA THR A 45 10.88 -39.96 -34.33
C THR A 45 9.46 -40.14 -34.90
N THR A 46 8.80 -38.99 -35.16
CA THR A 46 7.72 -38.80 -36.15
C THR A 46 6.33 -39.26 -35.63
N THR A 47 5.25 -38.46 -35.68
CA THR A 47 4.55 -37.98 -36.89
C THR A 47 3.46 -36.98 -36.47
N ALA A 48 3.24 -35.95 -37.28
CA ALA A 48 2.03 -35.11 -37.23
C ALA A 48 0.77 -35.90 -37.62
N PRO A 49 -0.42 -35.40 -37.23
CA PRO A 49 -1.53 -35.44 -38.19
C PRO A 49 -2.23 -34.09 -38.33
N THR A 50 -2.35 -33.69 -39.60
CA THR A 50 -3.28 -32.70 -40.13
C THR A 50 -4.72 -33.10 -39.83
N HIS A 51 -5.46 -32.24 -39.15
CA HIS A 51 -6.93 -32.28 -39.15
C HIS A 51 -7.48 -30.97 -39.70
N THR A 52 -7.99 -31.08 -40.93
CA THR A 52 -8.84 -30.12 -41.63
C THR A 52 -10.16 -29.95 -40.88
N HIS A 53 -10.48 -28.74 -40.42
CA HIS A 53 -11.86 -28.35 -40.13
C HIS A 53 -12.22 -27.04 -40.83
N LYS A 54 -13.24 -27.16 -41.67
CA LYS A 54 -13.95 -26.13 -42.46
C LYS A 54 -14.73 -25.17 -41.52
N PRO A 55 -14.94 -23.90 -41.90
CA PRO A 55 -15.48 -22.89 -40.98
C PRO A 55 -16.99 -23.09 -40.77
N SER A 56 -17.44 -22.89 -39.53
CA SER A 56 -18.85 -22.68 -39.22
C SER A 56 -18.99 -21.39 -38.42
N ASP A 57 -19.59 -20.43 -39.10
CA ASP A 57 -20.11 -19.18 -38.58
C ASP A 57 -21.25 -19.48 -37.59
N ARG A 58 -21.09 -19.05 -36.34
CA ARG A 58 -22.23 -18.78 -35.46
C ARG A 58 -21.82 -17.77 -34.38
N SER A 59 -21.99 -16.51 -34.75
CA SER A 59 -22.06 -15.37 -33.83
C SER A 59 -23.03 -15.67 -32.67
N ARG A 60 -22.53 -15.65 -31.43
CA ARG A 60 -23.33 -15.59 -30.20
C ARG A 60 -22.64 -14.63 -29.23
N PRO A 61 -23.17 -13.43 -28.97
CA PRO A 61 -22.62 -12.55 -27.94
C PRO A 61 -23.09 -13.08 -26.59
N GLN A 62 -22.29 -13.94 -25.98
CA GLN A 62 -22.45 -14.28 -24.56
C GLN A 62 -21.72 -13.20 -23.78
N GLY A 63 -22.46 -12.15 -23.40
CA GLY A 63 -21.98 -11.12 -22.50
C GLY A 63 -21.73 -11.71 -21.12
N SER A 64 -20.53 -12.23 -20.90
CA SER A 64 -19.98 -12.34 -19.56
C SER A 64 -19.96 -10.92 -18.97
N PRO A 65 -20.49 -10.67 -17.75
CA PRO A 65 -20.23 -9.40 -17.09
C PRO A 65 -18.72 -9.36 -16.86
N GLN A 66 -18.03 -8.65 -17.73
CA GLN A 66 -16.61 -8.38 -17.61
C GLN A 66 -16.50 -7.53 -16.34
N HIS A 67 -16.19 -8.17 -15.22
CA HIS A 67 -15.68 -7.49 -14.03
C HIS A 67 -14.39 -6.82 -14.50
N GLN A 68 -14.53 -5.58 -14.98
CA GLN A 68 -13.39 -4.75 -15.30
C GLN A 68 -12.75 -4.45 -13.96
N ASP A 69 -11.53 -4.98 -13.76
CA ASP A 69 -10.68 -4.55 -12.68
C ASP A 69 -10.46 -3.04 -12.85
N PRO A 70 -10.96 -2.19 -11.93
CA PRO A 70 -10.84 -0.74 -12.03
C PRO A 70 -9.38 -0.28 -12.19
N ALA A 71 -8.41 -1.14 -11.84
CA ALA A 71 -6.98 -0.90 -11.96
C ALA A 71 -6.41 -0.88 -13.40
N THR A 72 -7.15 -1.35 -14.41
CA THR A 72 -6.64 -1.47 -15.81
C THR A 72 -7.28 -0.53 -16.82
N SER A 73 -8.34 0.19 -16.45
CA SER A 73 -9.01 1.14 -17.34
C SER A 73 -8.22 2.46 -17.43
N LYS A 74 -7.94 2.91 -18.66
CA LYS A 74 -7.39 4.24 -18.94
C LYS A 74 -8.32 5.30 -18.33
N ARG A 75 -7.93 5.78 -17.14
CA ARG A 75 -8.65 6.67 -16.23
C ARG A 75 -9.96 6.07 -15.70
N PRO A 76 -9.99 5.48 -14.48
CA PRO A 76 -11.27 5.25 -13.83
C PRO A 76 -11.90 6.61 -13.54
N ARG A 77 -13.21 6.77 -13.78
CA ARG A 77 -14.01 7.81 -13.12
C ARG A 77 -14.08 7.44 -11.64
N THR A 78 -12.97 7.59 -10.92
CA THR A 78 -12.93 7.40 -9.48
C THR A 78 -13.73 8.53 -8.84
N SER A 79 -14.55 8.17 -7.87
CA SER A 79 -15.30 9.12 -7.04
C SER A 79 -14.44 9.79 -5.97
N ILE A 80 -13.14 9.45 -5.89
CA ILE A 80 -12.25 9.99 -4.88
C ILE A 80 -12.09 11.50 -5.03
N ARG A 81 -12.23 12.21 -3.90
CA ARG A 81 -12.03 13.66 -3.79
C ARG A 81 -11.37 13.98 -2.46
N GLU A 82 -10.80 15.16 -2.35
CA GLU A 82 -10.35 15.67 -1.05
C GLU A 82 -11.57 16.08 -0.21
N ALA A 83 -11.48 15.81 1.09
CA ALA A 83 -12.46 16.21 2.08
C ALA A 83 -11.77 17.05 3.16
N SER A 84 -12.52 17.88 3.88
CA SER A 84 -11.93 18.58 5.02
C SER A 84 -11.68 17.59 6.16
N ILE A 85 -10.61 17.82 6.92
CA ILE A 85 -10.30 17.01 8.10
C ILE A 85 -11.45 17.07 9.12
N ALA A 86 -12.06 18.26 9.29
CA ALA A 86 -13.21 18.45 10.17
C ALA A 86 -14.42 17.58 9.76
N ASP A 87 -14.72 17.47 8.46
CA ASP A 87 -15.81 16.63 7.98
C ASP A 87 -15.51 15.13 8.16
N ALA A 88 -14.26 14.73 7.95
CA ALA A 88 -13.83 13.36 8.18
C ALA A 88 -13.91 12.97 9.67
N LEU A 89 -13.49 13.87 10.57
CA LEU A 89 -13.60 13.69 12.02
C LEU A 89 -15.06 13.64 12.50
N ALA A 90 -15.94 14.46 11.93
CA ALA A 90 -17.36 14.46 12.29
C ALA A 90 -18.06 13.12 12.00
N HIS A 91 -17.51 12.30 11.10
CA HIS A 91 -18.01 10.98 10.73
C HIS A 91 -17.10 9.83 11.19
N ALA A 92 -16.11 10.13 12.03
CA ALA A 92 -15.19 9.12 12.51
C ALA A 92 -15.91 8.08 13.38
N SER A 93 -15.65 6.80 13.11
CA SER A 93 -16.17 5.69 13.90
C SER A 93 -15.30 4.45 13.72
N TYR A 94 -15.38 3.50 14.66
CA TYR A 94 -14.69 2.22 14.56
C TYR A 94 -15.70 1.08 14.53
N GLN A 95 -15.93 0.51 13.35
CA GLN A 95 -16.87 -0.57 13.10
C GLN A 95 -16.36 -1.48 11.96
N PRO A 96 -15.16 -2.09 12.09
CA PRO A 96 -14.60 -2.88 10.99
C PRO A 96 -15.37 -4.20 10.81
N ILE A 97 -15.79 -4.48 9.58
CA ILE A 97 -16.48 -5.71 9.20
C ILE A 97 -15.86 -6.24 7.92
N MET A 98 -15.19 -7.40 7.99
CA MET A 98 -14.54 -8.03 6.83
C MET A 98 -15.58 -8.73 5.92
N ASP A 99 -16.53 -7.99 5.36
CA ASP A 99 -17.55 -8.49 4.43
C ASP A 99 -17.24 -8.15 2.96
N GLY A 100 -16.19 -7.35 2.72
CA GLY A 100 -15.71 -6.95 1.41
C GLY A 100 -16.14 -5.56 0.99
N ASP A 101 -16.93 -4.86 1.81
CA ASP A 101 -17.09 -3.42 1.75
C ASP A 101 -16.00 -2.72 2.59
N ALA A 102 -15.83 -1.41 2.39
CA ALA A 102 -14.82 -0.65 3.11
C ALA A 102 -15.44 -0.07 4.38
N ASP A 103 -14.98 -0.53 5.54
CA ASP A 103 -15.56 -0.11 6.82
C ASP A 103 -14.60 0.71 7.70
N PRO A 104 -15.13 1.64 8.52
CA PRO A 104 -14.32 2.41 9.45
C PRO A 104 -13.55 1.50 10.42
N GLY A 105 -12.22 1.67 10.47
CA GLY A 105 -11.33 0.77 11.21
C GLY A 105 -10.57 -0.21 10.32
N GLU A 106 -10.81 -0.23 9.02
CA GLU A 106 -10.05 -1.05 8.08
C GLU A 106 -8.92 -0.27 7.38
N VAL A 107 -7.91 -1.00 6.92
CA VAL A 107 -6.96 -0.53 5.91
C VAL A 107 -7.36 -1.14 4.58
N VAL A 108 -7.63 -0.31 3.59
CA VAL A 108 -8.11 -0.70 2.25
C VAL A 108 -7.17 -0.21 1.16
N TRP A 109 -7.18 -0.88 0.01
CA TRP A 109 -6.46 -0.40 -1.16
C TRP A 109 -7.38 0.43 -2.07
N THR A 110 -6.91 1.60 -2.49
CA THR A 110 -7.65 2.42 -3.45
C THR A 110 -6.72 3.25 -4.33
N TRP A 111 -7.24 3.68 -5.46
CA TRP A 111 -6.55 4.63 -6.32
C TRP A 111 -6.51 5.99 -5.63
N VAL A 112 -5.30 6.48 -5.33
CA VAL A 112 -5.11 7.80 -4.72
C VAL A 112 -4.40 8.74 -5.69
N PRO A 113 -5.00 9.90 -6.01
CA PRO A 113 -4.37 10.89 -6.89
C PRO A 113 -3.10 11.46 -6.26
N TYR A 114 -2.13 11.78 -7.12
CA TYR A 114 -1.01 12.64 -6.73
C TYR A 114 -1.51 14.04 -6.38
N GLN A 115 -0.77 14.74 -5.51
CA GLN A 115 -1.21 16.05 -5.02
C GLN A 115 -0.96 17.13 -6.08
N GLU A 116 0.11 16.97 -6.87
CA GLU A 116 0.54 17.92 -7.90
C GLU A 116 -0.29 17.79 -9.18
N ASP A 117 -0.79 16.58 -9.47
CA ASP A 117 -1.60 16.29 -10.65
C ASP A 117 -2.63 15.19 -10.33
N ALA A 118 -3.88 15.62 -10.12
CA ALA A 118 -5.00 14.71 -9.86
C ALA A 118 -5.43 13.87 -11.07
N SER A 119 -4.83 14.07 -12.26
CA SER A 119 -5.04 13.19 -13.42
C SER A 119 -4.21 11.92 -13.33
N VAL A 120 -3.15 11.92 -12.51
CA VAL A 120 -2.27 10.79 -12.27
C VAL A 120 -2.40 10.34 -10.81
N GLY A 121 -2.31 9.04 -10.59
CA GLY A 121 -2.37 8.46 -9.27
C GLY A 121 -1.83 7.05 -9.29
N LYS A 122 -1.80 6.43 -8.12
CA LYS A 122 -1.43 5.04 -7.98
C LYS A 122 -2.31 4.39 -6.93
N ASP A 123 -2.38 3.08 -6.97
CA ASP A 123 -3.03 2.30 -5.94
C ASP A 123 -2.20 2.34 -4.65
N ARG A 124 -2.85 2.62 -3.52
CA ARG A 124 -2.20 2.77 -2.21
C ARG A 124 -3.08 2.21 -1.10
N PRO A 125 -2.47 1.70 -0.03
CA PRO A 125 -3.18 1.43 1.20
C PRO A 125 -3.63 2.76 1.84
N ALA A 126 -4.82 2.75 2.44
CA ALA A 126 -5.40 3.88 3.15
C ALA A 126 -6.24 3.38 4.33
N VAL A 127 -6.22 4.11 5.44
CA VAL A 127 -7.04 3.80 6.62
C VAL A 127 -8.41 4.42 6.43
N VAL A 128 -9.47 3.63 6.62
CA VAL A 128 -10.84 4.12 6.71
C VAL A 128 -11.07 4.68 8.11
N ILE A 129 -11.34 5.98 8.20
CA ILE A 129 -11.57 6.66 9.47
C ILE A 129 -13.06 6.85 9.76
N GLY A 130 -13.92 6.90 8.75
CA GLY A 130 -15.33 7.16 8.92
C GLY A 130 -16.14 6.88 7.66
N ALA A 131 -17.46 6.91 7.78
CA ALA A 131 -18.37 6.67 6.67
C ALA A 131 -19.52 7.69 6.68
N GLN A 132 -19.92 8.14 5.50
CA GLN A 132 -21.08 9.01 5.32
C GLN A 132 -21.73 8.76 3.96
N GLY A 133 -23.03 8.47 3.97
CA GLY A 133 -23.82 8.22 2.78
C GLY A 133 -23.33 6.98 2.02
N GLU A 134 -22.97 7.15 0.75
CA GLU A 134 -22.49 6.06 -0.13
C GLU A 134 -20.97 5.87 -0.11
N GLY A 135 -20.26 6.55 0.78
CA GLY A 135 -18.80 6.57 0.77
C GLY A 135 -18.16 6.68 2.13
N VAL A 136 -16.83 6.65 2.09
CA VAL A 136 -15.96 6.55 3.24
C VAL A 136 -14.87 7.62 3.21
N TYR A 137 -14.44 8.01 4.39
CA TYR A 137 -13.31 8.90 4.61
C TYR A 137 -12.04 8.09 4.83
N LEU A 138 -10.99 8.46 4.11
CA LEU A 138 -9.73 7.74 4.05
C LEU A 138 -8.55 8.66 4.38
N LEU A 139 -7.56 8.10 5.07
CA LEU A 139 -6.23 8.70 5.21
C LEU A 139 -5.19 7.85 4.50
N GLN A 140 -4.34 8.48 3.71
CA GLN A 140 -3.31 7.79 2.92
C GLN A 140 -2.23 7.17 3.82
N LEU A 141 -1.83 5.93 3.51
CA LEU A 141 -0.67 5.28 4.13
C LEU A 141 0.57 5.31 3.24
N THR A 142 1.73 5.24 3.90
CA THR A 142 3.05 5.03 3.31
C THR A 142 3.90 4.15 4.22
N SER A 143 4.85 3.40 3.67
CA SER A 143 5.90 2.73 4.45
C SER A 143 7.26 3.42 4.29
N LYS A 144 7.26 4.66 3.75
CA LYS A 144 8.44 5.53 3.80
C LYS A 144 8.48 6.12 5.21
N ASP A 145 9.61 5.98 5.87
CA ASP A 145 9.89 6.64 7.16
C ASP A 145 10.11 8.13 6.90
N HIS A 146 9.26 8.97 7.50
CA HIS A 146 9.36 10.42 7.46
C HIS A 146 9.78 11.05 8.80
N SER A 147 10.25 10.25 9.76
CA SER A 147 10.69 10.77 11.06
C SER A 147 11.91 11.69 10.95
N ARG A 148 12.79 11.45 9.97
CA ARG A 148 14.05 12.19 9.78
C ARG A 148 13.88 13.49 9.01
N ASP A 149 12.91 13.54 8.10
CA ASP A 149 12.57 14.72 7.28
C ASP A 149 11.29 15.43 7.80
N ALA A 150 10.78 15.06 8.98
CA ALA A 150 9.54 15.59 9.56
C ALA A 150 9.44 17.13 9.56
N ALA A 151 10.54 17.84 9.84
CA ALA A 151 10.56 19.30 9.81
C ALA A 151 10.45 19.87 8.38
N GLU A 152 11.07 19.21 7.40
CA GLU A 152 10.98 19.59 5.99
C GLU A 152 9.59 19.26 5.43
N GLU A 153 9.02 18.11 5.80
CA GLU A 153 7.66 17.71 5.48
C GLU A 153 6.64 18.71 6.06
N ALA A 154 6.77 19.08 7.34
CA ALA A 154 5.89 20.05 7.98
C ALA A 154 6.01 21.45 7.37
N ALA A 155 7.22 21.88 6.97
CA ALA A 155 7.43 23.13 6.23
C ALA A 155 6.75 23.11 4.84
N ALA A 156 6.61 21.92 4.24
CA ALA A 156 5.82 21.68 3.03
C ALA A 156 4.33 21.44 3.30
N GLY A 157 3.88 21.57 4.55
CA GLY A 157 2.48 21.36 4.96
C GLY A 157 2.06 19.89 5.06
N ARG A 158 3.00 18.95 5.07
CA ARG A 158 2.74 17.51 5.14
C ARG A 158 3.02 16.98 6.53
N TYR A 159 2.08 16.21 7.07
CA TYR A 159 2.16 15.70 8.44
C TYR A 159 1.92 14.20 8.43
N TRP A 160 2.88 13.47 8.97
CA TRP A 160 2.88 12.01 9.00
C TRP A 160 2.85 11.51 10.44
N PHE A 161 2.11 10.43 10.68
CA PHE A 161 1.98 9.81 11.99
C PHE A 161 2.26 8.31 11.91
N ASP A 162 3.15 7.82 12.77
CA ASP A 162 3.54 6.41 12.84
C ASP A 162 2.40 5.53 13.39
N ILE A 163 2.05 4.50 12.63
CA ILE A 163 1.01 3.52 12.99
C ILE A 163 1.59 2.10 13.22
N GLY A 164 2.91 1.96 13.14
CA GLY A 164 3.64 0.72 13.27
C GLY A 164 3.47 -0.21 12.07
N SER A 165 3.66 -1.50 12.32
CA SER A 165 3.49 -2.57 11.32
C SER A 165 2.18 -3.33 11.51
N GLY A 166 1.64 -3.91 10.45
CA GLY A 166 0.49 -4.80 10.54
C GLY A 166 0.17 -5.49 9.22
N ALA A 167 -0.97 -6.19 9.21
CA ALA A 167 -1.37 -7.07 8.11
C ALA A 167 -1.56 -6.35 6.76
N TRP A 168 -1.73 -5.03 6.78
CA TRP A 168 -1.84 -4.20 5.58
C TRP A 168 -0.57 -4.09 4.75
N ASP A 169 0.61 -4.35 5.33
CA ASP A 169 1.85 -4.51 4.58
C ASP A 169 2.30 -5.97 4.64
N PRO A 170 2.27 -6.71 3.52
CA PRO A 170 2.75 -8.09 3.45
C PRO A 170 4.21 -8.27 3.88
N LYS A 171 5.02 -7.21 3.82
CA LYS A 171 6.42 -7.21 4.28
C LYS A 171 6.55 -6.83 5.77
N GLY A 172 5.46 -6.48 6.44
CA GLY A 172 5.41 -6.10 7.85
C GLY A 172 6.23 -4.85 8.18
N ARG A 173 6.39 -3.93 7.23
CA ARG A 173 7.19 -2.72 7.46
C ARG A 173 6.41 -1.71 8.31
N PRO A 174 7.10 -0.93 9.16
CA PRO A 174 6.50 0.24 9.78
C PRO A 174 5.87 1.14 8.73
N SER A 175 4.70 1.66 9.05
CA SER A 175 3.89 2.49 8.17
C SER A 175 3.49 3.76 8.89
N GLU A 176 3.23 4.80 8.10
CA GLU A 176 2.78 6.10 8.55
C GLU A 176 1.52 6.50 7.81
N VAL A 177 0.66 7.26 8.49
CA VAL A 177 -0.57 7.83 7.95
C VAL A 177 -0.43 9.34 7.76
N ARG A 178 -0.98 9.86 6.66
CA ARG A 178 -0.97 11.29 6.35
C ARG A 178 -2.14 12.00 7.05
N LEU A 179 -1.83 13.02 7.86
CA LEU A 179 -2.81 13.75 8.68
C LEU A 179 -3.34 15.02 8.01
N ASP A 180 -2.59 15.64 7.10
CA ASP A 180 -2.98 16.88 6.41
C ASP A 180 -3.96 16.66 5.25
N ARG A 181 -4.28 15.40 4.93
CA ARG A 181 -5.02 15.05 3.73
C ARG A 181 -6.04 13.94 3.98
N ALA A 182 -7.29 14.33 4.20
CA ALA A 182 -8.43 13.44 4.15
C ALA A 182 -9.00 13.33 2.74
N LEU A 183 -9.39 12.11 2.37
CA LEU A 183 -10.04 11.81 1.10
C LEU A 183 -11.42 11.23 1.38
N TRP A 184 -12.37 11.49 0.50
CA TRP A 184 -13.65 10.76 0.47
C TRP A 184 -13.74 9.99 -0.83
N VAL A 185 -14.24 8.76 -0.78
CA VAL A 185 -14.48 7.90 -1.95
C VAL A 185 -15.77 7.11 -1.77
N LYS A 186 -16.49 6.80 -2.85
CA LYS A 186 -17.60 5.83 -2.79
C LYS A 186 -17.05 4.48 -2.38
N ALA A 187 -17.75 3.78 -1.48
CA ALA A 187 -17.33 2.46 -1.02
C ALA A 187 -17.15 1.47 -2.19
N THR A 188 -17.98 1.60 -3.24
CA THR A 188 -17.92 0.76 -4.45
C THR A 188 -16.64 0.94 -5.29
N ASP A 189 -15.91 2.04 -5.11
CA ASP A 189 -14.67 2.33 -5.83
C ASP A 189 -13.41 1.92 -5.03
N VAL A 190 -13.59 1.43 -3.80
CA VAL A 190 -12.51 0.87 -2.98
C VAL A 190 -12.20 -0.57 -3.44
N ARG A 191 -10.92 -0.94 -3.50
CA ARG A 191 -10.52 -2.31 -3.84
C ARG A 191 -10.67 -3.20 -2.60
N ARG A 192 -11.16 -4.42 -2.83
CA ARG A 192 -11.52 -5.42 -1.79
C ARG A 192 -10.33 -6.12 -1.12
N GLU A 193 -9.16 -5.51 -1.17
CA GLU A 193 -8.00 -5.99 -0.41
C GLU A 193 -7.90 -5.10 0.81
N GLY A 194 -8.10 -5.68 2.00
CA GLY A 194 -8.03 -4.93 3.24
C GLY A 194 -7.69 -5.77 4.45
N SER A 195 -7.45 -5.09 5.56
CA SER A 195 -7.18 -5.71 6.86
C SER A 195 -7.72 -4.82 7.97
N ILE A 196 -8.21 -5.42 9.05
CA ILE A 196 -8.63 -4.68 10.24
C ILE A 196 -7.41 -4.01 10.90
N LEU A 197 -7.52 -2.71 11.14
CA LEU A 197 -6.59 -1.95 11.96
C LEU A 197 -6.95 -2.18 13.44
N PRO A 198 -5.98 -2.45 14.34
CA PRO A 198 -6.27 -2.54 15.77
C PRO A 198 -6.93 -1.26 16.29
N GLU A 199 -8.00 -1.39 17.08
CA GLU A 199 -8.78 -0.27 17.62
C GLU A 199 -7.91 0.79 18.33
N VAL A 200 -6.93 0.33 19.11
CA VAL A 200 -5.99 1.23 19.80
C VAL A 200 -5.16 2.06 18.81
N THR A 201 -4.72 1.47 17.70
CA THR A 201 -4.00 2.20 16.66
C THR A 201 -4.92 3.16 15.94
N TRP A 202 -6.15 2.73 15.61
CA TRP A 202 -7.16 3.59 14.99
C TRP A 202 -7.46 4.82 15.87
N GLN A 203 -7.67 4.63 17.16
CA GLN A 203 -7.91 5.74 18.09
C GLN A 203 -6.75 6.73 18.13
N ARG A 204 -5.50 6.25 18.14
CA ARG A 204 -4.32 7.11 18.09
C ARG A 204 -4.24 7.94 16.81
N ILE A 205 -4.71 7.39 15.68
CA ILE A 205 -4.80 8.14 14.42
C ILE A 205 -5.83 9.26 14.54
N VAL A 206 -7.01 8.97 15.09
CA VAL A 206 -8.07 9.97 15.29
C VAL A 206 -7.59 11.08 16.23
N ASP A 207 -6.98 10.73 17.36
CA ASP A 207 -6.42 11.71 18.30
C ASP A 207 -5.38 12.61 17.63
N ALA A 208 -4.50 12.03 16.81
CA ALA A 208 -3.48 12.78 16.06
C ALA A 208 -4.11 13.68 14.97
N LEU A 209 -5.19 13.24 14.34
CA LEU A 209 -5.94 13.99 13.34
C LEU A 209 -6.68 15.18 13.98
N GLU A 210 -7.27 14.99 15.16
CA GLU A 210 -7.88 16.07 15.95
C GLU A 210 -6.85 17.12 16.38
N GLU A 211 -5.67 16.67 16.84
CA GLU A 211 -4.56 17.56 17.18
C GLU A 211 -4.10 18.39 15.98
N HIS A 212 -3.94 17.73 14.83
CA HIS A 212 -3.60 18.40 13.59
C HIS A 212 -4.64 19.46 13.21
N GLN A 213 -5.93 19.12 13.23
CA GLN A 213 -7.03 20.03 12.92
C GLN A 213 -7.07 21.21 13.89
N ARG A 214 -6.83 21.01 15.18
CA ARG A 214 -6.82 22.09 16.18
C ARG A 214 -5.67 23.07 15.97
N THR A 215 -4.52 22.56 15.57
CA THR A 215 -3.30 23.37 15.39
C THR A 215 -3.26 24.08 14.04
N HIS A 216 -3.83 23.48 12.99
CA HIS A 216 -3.66 23.95 11.60
C HIS A 216 -4.96 24.25 10.85
N GLY A 217 -6.12 23.87 11.38
CA GLY A 217 -7.41 23.94 10.69
C GLY A 217 -8.15 25.28 10.80
N GLY A 218 -7.42 26.39 10.95
CA GLY A 218 -7.93 27.76 11.08
C GLY A 218 -8.12 28.48 9.75
#